data_AF-A0A1Y1V8G2-F1
#
_entry.id   AF-A0A1Y1V8G2-F1
#
_cell.length_a   1.000
_cell.length_b   1.000
_cell.length_c   1.000
_cell.angle_alpha   90.00
_cell.angle_beta   90.00
_cell.angle_gamma   90.00
#
_symmetry.space_group_name_H-M   'P 1'
#
loop_
_entity.id
_entity.type
_entity.pdbx_description
1 polymer ?
#
loop_
_entity_poly.entity_id
_entity_poly.type
_entity_poly.pdbx_seq_one_letter_code
_entity_poly.pdbx_strand_id
1 'polypeptide(L)'
;MKKIKMYLIVFFITFVHLLITMLWLIEGSVDTSLSYTKNLLEYSKCSYPLSKNISVILNYSILIFGCILTYFTKNVTKKFTEKMTIPTYAYIVITTVLEVLNMENEISVVIQDLFNGFGTIIIIIITIIYIYVIRLYSIFYKIPTKLSKFSSSEIFKSHSHNEINPKENKFYLNQ
;
A
#
# COMPACT_ATOMS: atom_id res chain seq x y z
N MET A 1 20.44 6.97 3.15
CA MET A 1 20.14 6.16 4.36
C MET A 1 18.67 5.81 4.57
N LYS A 2 17.69 6.73 4.43
CA LYS A 2 16.27 6.41 4.73
C LYS A 2 15.69 5.26 3.90
N LYS A 3 16.01 5.17 2.60
CA LYS A 3 15.53 4.09 1.71
C LYS A 3 16.06 2.70 2.11
N ILE A 4 17.34 2.61 2.52
CA ILE A 4 17.97 1.35 2.95
C ILE A 4 17.23 0.75 4.15
N LYS A 5 16.85 1.57 5.14
CA LYS A 5 16.10 1.11 6.31
C LYS A 5 14.74 0.52 5.92
N MET A 6 14.02 1.13 4.97
CA MET A 6 12.74 0.62 4.48
C MET A 6 12.89 -0.76 3.84
N TYR A 7 13.88 -0.91 2.95
CA TYR A 7 14.14 -2.21 2.31
C TYR A 7 14.58 -3.28 3.31
N LEU A 8 15.36 -2.92 4.32
CA LEU A 8 15.79 -3.85 5.37
C LEU A 8 14.60 -4.38 6.17
N ILE A 9 13.63 -3.52 6.53
CA ILE A 9 12.40 -3.94 7.23
C ILE A 9 11.59 -4.93 6.39
N VAL A 10 11.35 -4.60 5.11
CA VAL A 10 10.60 -5.47 4.20
C VAL A 10 11.32 -6.80 4.00
N PHE A 11 12.64 -6.77 3.79
CA PHE A 11 13.46 -7.97 3.66
C PHE A 11 13.40 -8.84 4.91
N PHE A 12 13.51 -8.23 6.10
CA PHE A 12 13.44 -8.96 7.36
C PHE A 12 12.10 -9.68 7.54
N ILE A 13 10.97 -9.01 7.25
CA ILE A 13 9.63 -9.62 7.31
C ILE A 13 9.56 -10.83 6.37
N THR A 14 9.95 -10.66 5.10
CA THR A 14 9.94 -11.76 4.11
C THR A 14 10.86 -12.91 4.53
N PHE A 15 12.03 -12.59 5.07
CA PHE A 15 13.00 -13.59 5.52
C PHE A 15 12.45 -14.43 6.69
N VAL A 16 11.79 -13.81 7.66
CA VAL A 16 11.14 -14.53 8.77
C VAL A 16 10.07 -15.50 8.25
N HIS A 17 9.21 -15.06 7.32
CA HIS A 17 8.23 -15.96 6.71
C HIS A 17 8.87 -17.12 5.96
N LEU A 18 9.94 -16.86 5.22
CA LEU A 18 10.66 -17.90 4.48
C LEU A 18 11.27 -18.93 5.44
N LEU A 19 11.85 -18.50 6.56
CA LEU A 19 12.37 -19.39 7.59
C LEU A 19 11.28 -20.28 8.20
N ILE A 20 10.12 -19.72 8.54
CA ILE A 20 9.00 -20.49 9.10
C ILE A 20 8.53 -21.56 8.10
N THR A 21 8.35 -21.19 6.82
CA THR A 21 7.94 -22.14 5.78
C THR A 21 9.00 -23.22 5.56
N MET A 22 10.28 -22.86 5.55
CA MET A 22 11.37 -23.83 5.43
C MET A 22 11.39 -24.81 6.61
N LEU A 23 11.17 -24.33 7.83
CA LEU A 23 11.06 -25.20 9.01
C LEU A 23 9.91 -26.21 8.86
N TRP A 24 8.73 -25.78 8.37
CA TRP A 24 7.60 -26.68 8.16
C TRP A 24 7.90 -27.78 7.13
N LEU A 25 8.63 -27.42 6.07
CA LEU A 25 9.05 -28.36 5.03
C LEU A 25 10.06 -29.39 5.57
N ILE A 26 11.02 -28.95 6.40
CA ILE A 26 12.05 -29.83 6.98
C ILE A 26 11.43 -30.76 8.03
N GLU A 27 10.52 -30.26 8.87
CA GLU A 27 9.83 -31.06 9.89
C GLU A 27 8.80 -32.03 9.29
N GLY A 28 8.45 -31.90 8.01
CA GLY A 28 7.42 -32.73 7.37
C GLY A 28 6.03 -32.51 7.98
N SER A 29 5.80 -31.37 8.63
CA SER A 29 4.62 -31.08 9.43
C SER A 29 3.33 -30.82 8.62
N VAL A 30 3.42 -30.86 7.29
CA VAL A 30 2.30 -30.64 6.38
C VAL A 30 1.85 -31.98 5.82
N ASP A 31 0.75 -32.50 6.39
CA ASP A 31 0.18 -33.79 6.00
C ASP A 31 -1.07 -33.59 5.13
N THR A 32 -1.34 -34.53 4.24
CA THR A 32 -2.61 -34.60 3.51
C THR A 32 -3.52 -35.61 4.18
N SER A 33 -4.66 -35.14 4.70
CA SER A 33 -5.70 -36.00 5.28
C SER A 33 -6.93 -36.03 4.39
N LEU A 34 -7.54 -37.21 4.22
CA LEU A 34 -8.85 -37.33 3.58
C LEU A 34 -9.92 -36.71 4.48
N SER A 35 -10.80 -35.92 3.89
CA SER A 35 -11.93 -35.27 4.57
C SER A 35 -13.20 -35.45 3.75
N TYR A 36 -14.34 -35.39 4.41
CA TYR A 36 -15.66 -35.58 3.81
C TYR A 36 -16.46 -34.28 3.84
N THR A 37 -17.17 -33.98 2.75
CA THR A 37 -18.16 -32.89 2.72
C THR A 37 -19.46 -33.32 3.41
N LYS A 38 -20.39 -32.38 3.62
CA LYS A 38 -21.77 -32.68 4.11
C LYS A 38 -22.51 -33.70 3.24
N ASN A 39 -22.13 -33.83 1.97
CA ASN A 39 -22.70 -34.79 1.02
C ASN A 39 -21.85 -36.08 0.90
N LEU A 40 -20.97 -36.36 1.87
CA LEU A 40 -20.06 -37.52 1.88
C LEU A 40 -19.11 -37.61 0.69
N LEU A 41 -18.88 -36.50 -0.03
CA LEU A 41 -17.85 -36.43 -1.06
C LEU A 41 -16.46 -36.33 -0.42
N GLU A 42 -15.54 -37.18 -0.87
CA GLU A 42 -14.14 -37.21 -0.45
C GLU A 42 -13.35 -36.08 -1.09
N TYR A 43 -12.52 -35.41 -0.30
CA TYR A 43 -11.52 -34.47 -0.77
C TYR A 43 -10.25 -34.55 0.06
N SER A 44 -9.11 -34.23 -0.55
CA SER A 44 -7.82 -34.18 0.16
C SER A 44 -7.64 -32.79 0.78
N LYS A 45 -7.49 -32.74 2.10
CA LYS A 45 -7.25 -31.51 2.86
C LYS A 45 -5.82 -31.51 3.39
N CYS A 46 -5.11 -30.39 3.20
CA CYS A 46 -3.83 -30.16 3.86
C CYS A 46 -4.05 -29.83 5.33
N SER A 47 -3.51 -30.65 6.22
CA SER A 47 -3.38 -30.39 7.64
C SER A 47 -2.09 -29.62 7.88
N TYR A 48 -2.20 -28.48 8.56
CA TYR A 48 -1.06 -27.63 8.88
C TYR A 48 -0.78 -27.68 10.38
N PRO A 49 0.49 -27.52 10.81
CA PRO A 49 0.83 -27.53 12.22
C PRO A 49 0.21 -26.33 12.96
N LEU A 50 0.10 -26.43 14.28
CA LEU A 50 -0.36 -25.34 15.15
C LEU A 50 0.46 -24.05 15.00
N SER A 51 1.73 -24.17 14.57
CA SER A 51 2.60 -23.04 14.24
C SER A 51 2.07 -22.19 13.08
N LYS A 52 1.10 -22.68 12.28
CA LYS A 52 0.33 -21.86 11.32
C LYS A 52 -0.31 -20.65 11.98
N ASN A 53 -0.85 -20.81 13.19
CA ASN A 53 -1.49 -19.72 13.93
C ASN A 53 -0.49 -18.60 14.25
N ILE A 54 0.79 -18.93 14.47
CA ILE A 54 1.85 -17.93 14.68
C ILE A 54 2.06 -17.09 13.41
N SER A 55 2.06 -17.72 12.24
CA SER A 55 2.18 -17.02 10.95
C SER A 55 0.99 -16.08 10.71
N VAL A 56 -0.23 -16.53 11.04
CA VAL A 56 -1.44 -15.71 10.97
C VAL A 56 -1.34 -14.50 11.92
N ILE A 57 -0.97 -14.72 13.19
CA ILE A 57 -0.78 -13.65 14.18
C ILE A 57 0.28 -12.66 13.70
N LEU A 58 1.39 -13.14 13.13
CA LEU A 58 2.45 -12.30 12.60
C LEU A 58 1.95 -11.43 11.43
N ASN A 59 1.19 -11.99 10.49
CA ASN A 59 0.53 -11.23 9.43
C ASN A 59 -0.39 -10.13 9.98
N TYR A 60 -1.24 -10.44 10.96
CA TYR A 60 -2.10 -9.45 11.60
C TYR A 60 -1.30 -8.38 12.35
N SER A 61 -0.20 -8.75 13.01
CA SER A 61 0.66 -7.79 13.71
C SER A 61 1.22 -6.75 12.73
N ILE A 62 1.69 -7.19 11.55
CA ILE A 62 2.18 -6.30 10.49
C ILE A 62 1.07 -5.35 10.02
N LEU A 63 -0.16 -5.87 9.86
CA LEU A 63 -1.31 -5.05 9.47
C LEU A 63 -1.68 -3.99 10.52
N ILE A 64 -1.67 -4.36 11.80
CA ILE A 64 -1.91 -3.43 12.91
C ILE A 64 -0.83 -2.35 12.93
N PHE A 65 0.44 -2.73 12.81
CA PHE A 65 1.54 -1.77 12.72
C PHE A 65 1.37 -0.84 11.50
N GLY A 66 0.96 -1.37 10.35
CA GLY A 66 0.66 -0.58 9.15
C GLY A 66 -0.48 0.43 9.37
N CYS A 67 -1.53 0.05 10.10
CA CYS A 67 -2.62 0.94 10.48
C CYS A 67 -2.16 2.06 11.40
N ILE A 68 -1.39 1.72 12.44
CA ILE A 68 -0.84 2.69 13.39
C ILE A 68 0.04 3.71 12.65
N LEU A 69 0.91 3.24 11.75
CA LEU A 69 1.77 4.11 10.95
C LEU A 69 0.94 5.03 10.03
N THR A 70 -0.10 4.49 9.41
CA THR A 70 -1.02 5.24 8.55
C THR A 70 -1.77 6.31 9.34
N TYR A 71 -2.19 5.99 10.56
CA TYR A 71 -2.84 6.93 11.46
C TYR A 71 -1.90 8.07 11.87
N PHE A 72 -0.68 7.76 12.28
CA PHE A 72 0.30 8.79 12.66
C PHE A 72 0.67 9.70 11.49
N THR A 73 0.82 9.16 10.28
CA THR A 73 1.17 9.96 9.10
C THR A 73 0.03 10.86 8.63
N LYS A 74 -1.24 10.49 8.86
CA LYS A 74 -2.41 11.30 8.53
C LYS A 74 -2.39 12.68 9.21
N ASN A 75 -1.88 12.77 10.43
CA ASN A 75 -1.87 14.02 11.21
C ASN A 75 -0.69 14.96 10.87
N VAL A 76 0.39 14.43 10.29
CA VAL A 76 1.65 15.19 10.13
C VAL A 76 1.64 16.12 8.92
N THR A 77 0.87 15.82 7.85
CA THR A 77 0.93 16.64 6.63
C THR A 77 -0.36 16.66 5.83
N LYS A 78 -1.06 17.81 5.82
CA LYS A 78 -2.19 18.10 4.89
C LYS A 78 -1.80 17.97 3.40
N LYS A 79 -0.50 17.94 3.08
CA LYS A 79 0.08 17.84 1.73
C LYS A 79 0.24 16.39 1.23
N PHE A 80 0.23 15.41 2.14
CA PHE A 80 0.40 13.97 1.86
C PHE A 80 -0.86 13.18 2.25
N THR A 81 -2.04 13.74 2.01
CA THR A 81 -3.29 12.97 1.98
C THR A 81 -3.31 12.09 0.72
N GLU A 82 -2.37 11.16 0.61
CA GLU A 82 -2.42 10.10 -0.40
C GLU A 82 -3.49 9.09 0.01
N LYS A 83 -4.28 8.64 -0.97
CA LYS A 83 -5.38 7.68 -0.80
C LYS A 83 -4.92 6.25 -0.55
N MET A 84 -3.66 6.03 -0.16
CA MET A 84 -3.09 4.70 0.14
C MET A 84 -3.80 4.01 1.31
N THR A 85 -4.47 4.78 2.15
CA THR A 85 -5.32 4.29 3.23
C THR A 85 -6.47 3.39 2.75
N ILE A 86 -7.03 3.62 1.56
CA ILE A 86 -8.19 2.87 1.07
C ILE A 86 -7.81 1.41 0.73
N PRO A 87 -6.75 1.14 -0.07
CA PRO A 87 -6.27 -0.24 -0.28
C PRO A 87 -5.93 -0.98 1.01
N THR A 88 -5.29 -0.31 1.97
CA THR A 88 -4.94 -0.92 3.25
C THR A 88 -6.19 -1.36 4.03
N TYR A 89 -7.22 -0.51 4.10
CA TYR A 89 -8.47 -0.90 4.77
C TYR A 89 -9.20 -2.03 4.05
N ALA A 90 -9.29 -1.96 2.71
CA ALA A 90 -9.91 -3.03 1.93
C ALA A 90 -9.19 -4.37 2.15
N TYR A 91 -7.85 -4.35 2.15
CA TYR A 91 -7.03 -5.52 2.42
C TYR A 91 -7.32 -6.12 3.81
N ILE A 92 -7.37 -5.30 4.85
CA ILE A 92 -7.63 -5.77 6.22
C ILE A 92 -9.02 -6.37 6.35
N VAL A 93 -10.04 -5.69 5.86
CA VAL A 93 -11.44 -6.16 5.94
C VAL A 93 -11.59 -7.49 5.21
N ILE A 94 -11.11 -7.56 3.96
CA ILE A 94 -11.23 -8.78 3.16
C ILE A 94 -10.43 -9.92 3.79
N THR A 95 -9.19 -9.69 4.21
CA THR A 95 -8.35 -10.72 4.86
C THR A 95 -8.99 -11.22 6.15
N THR A 96 -9.59 -10.33 6.94
CA THR A 96 -10.30 -10.71 8.18
C THR A 96 -11.52 -11.58 7.90
N VAL A 97 -12.32 -11.22 6.90
CA VAL A 97 -13.48 -12.03 6.49
C VAL A 97 -13.04 -13.41 5.99
N LEU A 98 -12.00 -13.48 5.16
CA LEU A 98 -11.47 -14.74 4.66
C LEU A 98 -10.92 -15.63 5.79
N GLU A 99 -10.19 -15.06 6.74
CA GLU A 99 -9.65 -15.81 7.86
C GLU A 99 -10.76 -16.38 8.75
N VAL A 100 -11.80 -15.59 9.05
CA VAL A 100 -12.98 -16.07 9.80
C VAL A 100 -13.69 -17.20 9.05
N LEU A 101 -13.88 -17.08 7.74
CA LEU A 101 -14.47 -18.14 6.92
C LEU A 101 -13.62 -19.42 6.90
N ASN A 102 -12.30 -19.29 6.96
CA ASN A 102 -11.36 -20.41 6.98
C ASN A 102 -11.26 -21.09 8.36
N MET A 103 -11.62 -20.39 9.45
CA MET A 103 -11.70 -20.97 10.80
C MET A 103 -12.95 -21.83 10.99
N GLU A 104 -14.02 -21.54 10.25
CA GLU A 104 -15.28 -22.29 10.32
C GLU A 104 -15.20 -23.62 9.56
N ASN A 105 -15.26 -24.73 10.30
CA ASN A 105 -15.18 -26.08 9.71
C ASN A 105 -16.50 -26.55 9.06
N GLU A 106 -17.62 -25.88 9.31
CA GLU A 106 -18.93 -26.28 8.82
C GLU A 106 -19.28 -25.75 7.42
N ILE A 107 -18.46 -24.85 6.89
CA ILE A 107 -18.67 -24.21 5.58
C ILE A 107 -18.23 -25.17 4.48
N SER A 108 -18.99 -25.21 3.38
CA SER A 108 -18.63 -25.99 2.19
C SER A 108 -17.29 -25.51 1.62
N VAL A 109 -16.41 -26.46 1.29
CA VAL A 109 -15.10 -26.19 0.66
C VAL A 109 -15.25 -25.34 -0.60
N VAL A 110 -16.29 -25.61 -1.40
CA VAL A 110 -16.60 -24.85 -2.62
C VAL A 110 -16.86 -23.38 -2.32
N ILE A 111 -17.53 -23.09 -1.20
CA ILE A 111 -17.80 -21.72 -0.76
C ILE A 111 -16.50 -21.06 -0.28
N GLN A 112 -15.69 -21.77 0.53
CA GLN A 112 -14.40 -21.25 0.99
C GLN A 112 -13.48 -20.88 -0.18
N ASP A 113 -13.33 -21.77 -1.16
CA ASP A 113 -12.51 -21.53 -2.36
C ASP A 113 -13.03 -20.36 -3.18
N LEU A 114 -14.36 -20.26 -3.33
CA LEU A 114 -15.00 -19.15 -4.03
C LEU A 114 -14.68 -17.82 -3.33
N PHE A 115 -14.89 -17.73 -2.01
CA PHE A 115 -14.58 -16.51 -1.25
C PHE A 115 -13.10 -16.16 -1.29
N ASN A 116 -12.19 -17.13 -1.11
CA ASN A 116 -10.75 -16.91 -1.19
C ASN A 116 -10.33 -16.38 -2.57
N GLY A 117 -10.86 -16.96 -3.65
CA GLY A 117 -10.62 -16.52 -5.02
C GLY A 117 -11.15 -15.11 -5.28
N PHE A 118 -12.44 -14.86 -4.99
CA PHE A 118 -13.06 -13.55 -5.19
C PHE A 118 -12.43 -12.47 -4.33
N GLY A 119 -12.15 -12.75 -3.06
CA GLY A 119 -11.49 -11.81 -2.15
C GLY A 119 -10.11 -11.38 -2.66
N THR A 120 -9.33 -12.33 -3.17
CA THR A 120 -8.01 -12.05 -3.76
C THR A 120 -8.14 -11.17 -5.02
N ILE A 121 -9.08 -11.47 -5.92
CA ILE A 121 -9.32 -10.66 -7.13
C ILE A 121 -9.70 -9.22 -6.75
N ILE A 122 -10.61 -9.04 -5.79
CA ILE A 122 -11.04 -7.71 -5.33
C ILE A 122 -9.86 -6.92 -4.76
N ILE A 123 -9.04 -7.53 -3.90
CA ILE A 123 -7.84 -6.90 -3.33
C ILE A 123 -6.89 -6.43 -4.43
N ILE A 124 -6.64 -7.28 -5.45
CA ILE A 124 -5.75 -6.96 -6.56
C ILE A 124 -6.30 -5.78 -7.35
N ILE A 125 -7.58 -5.79 -7.71
CA ILE A 125 -8.24 -4.71 -8.46
C ILE A 125 -8.15 -3.38 -7.69
N ILE A 126 -8.48 -3.38 -6.40
CA ILE A 126 -8.42 -2.18 -5.56
C ILE A 126 -6.98 -1.66 -5.51
N THR A 127 -6.01 -2.54 -5.27
CA THR A 127 -4.59 -2.19 -5.23
C THR A 127 -4.13 -1.56 -6.54
N ILE A 128 -4.45 -2.18 -7.69
CA ILE A 128 -4.06 -1.67 -9.01
C ILE A 128 -4.66 -0.29 -9.27
N ILE A 129 -5.96 -0.12 -9.03
CA ILE A 129 -6.67 1.15 -9.29
C ILE A 129 -6.08 2.27 -8.43
N TYR A 130 -5.92 2.05 -7.13
CA TYR A 130 -5.52 3.12 -6.21
C TYR A 130 -4.03 3.41 -6.24
N ILE A 131 -3.18 2.38 -6.32
CA ILE A 131 -1.72 2.56 -6.29
C ILE A 131 -1.21 3.03 -7.65
N TYR A 132 -1.70 2.44 -8.75
CA TYR A 132 -1.16 2.70 -10.08
C TYR A 132 -2.01 3.68 -10.86
N VAL A 133 -3.30 3.40 -11.08
CA VAL A 133 -4.14 4.21 -11.99
C VAL A 133 -4.31 5.63 -11.46
N ILE A 134 -4.78 5.79 -10.23
CA ILE A 134 -5.00 7.13 -9.62
C ILE A 134 -3.68 7.89 -9.51
N ARG A 135 -2.58 7.21 -9.14
CA ARG A 135 -1.27 7.83 -8.98
C ARG A 135 -0.74 8.33 -10.33
N LEU A 136 -0.80 7.49 -11.38
CA LEU A 136 -0.40 7.87 -12.73
C LEU A 136 -1.24 9.04 -13.23
N TYR A 137 -2.56 8.98 -13.10
CA TYR A 137 -3.46 10.06 -13.47
C TYR A 137 -3.09 11.38 -12.76
N SER A 138 -2.80 11.32 -11.46
CA SER A 138 -2.41 12.50 -10.70
C SER A 138 -1.10 13.14 -11.18
N ILE A 139 -0.17 12.34 -11.72
CA ILE A 139 1.10 12.82 -12.27
C ILE A 139 0.84 13.48 -13.62
N PHE A 140 0.15 12.80 -14.55
CA PHE A 140 -0.13 13.32 -15.88
C PHE A 140 -0.96 14.62 -15.85
N TYR A 141 -2.01 14.69 -15.03
CA TYR A 141 -2.90 15.85 -14.99
C TYR A 141 -2.41 17.00 -14.08
N LYS A 142 -1.43 16.79 -13.18
CA LYS A 142 -0.79 17.91 -12.45
C LYS A 142 0.31 18.62 -13.24
N ILE A 143 0.93 17.95 -14.21
CA ILE A 143 1.98 18.53 -15.04
C ILE A 143 1.56 19.82 -15.80
N PRO A 144 0.35 19.97 -16.38
CA PRO A 144 0.01 21.17 -17.15
C PRO A 144 -0.10 22.46 -16.31
N THR A 145 -0.36 22.38 -14.99
CA THR A 145 -0.59 23.58 -14.16
C THR A 145 0.67 24.20 -13.57
N LYS A 146 1.77 23.45 -13.48
CA LYS A 146 3.08 24.00 -13.06
C LYS A 146 3.85 24.61 -14.24
N LEU A 147 3.67 24.07 -15.44
CA LEU A 147 4.34 24.58 -16.64
C LEU A 147 3.84 26.00 -17.00
N SER A 148 2.54 26.27 -16.86
CA SER A 148 1.97 27.60 -17.12
C SER A 148 2.43 28.66 -16.10
N LYS A 149 2.56 28.29 -14.82
CA LYS A 149 3.10 29.21 -13.79
C LYS A 149 4.59 29.50 -13.94
N PHE A 150 5.38 28.54 -14.43
CA PHE A 150 6.80 28.76 -14.68
C PHE A 150 7.01 29.70 -15.88
N SER A 151 6.26 29.49 -16.97
CA SER A 151 6.27 30.35 -18.16
C SER A 151 5.88 31.80 -17.86
N SER A 152 4.85 32.05 -17.03
CA SER A 152 4.48 33.43 -16.66
C SER A 152 5.48 34.12 -15.72
N SER A 153 6.23 33.37 -14.90
CA SER A 153 7.19 33.95 -13.94
C SER A 153 8.53 34.36 -14.58
N GLU A 154 8.96 33.68 -15.64
CA GLU A 154 10.14 34.09 -16.42
C GLU A 154 9.84 35.29 -17.31
N ILE A 155 8.62 35.39 -17.87
CA ILE A 155 8.19 36.57 -18.64
C ILE A 155 8.06 37.82 -17.75
N PHE A 156 7.63 37.68 -16.49
CA PHE A 156 7.51 38.82 -15.58
C PHE A 156 8.87 39.35 -15.07
N LYS A 157 9.89 38.48 -14.95
CA LYS A 157 11.25 38.89 -14.56
C LYS A 157 12.03 39.54 -15.69
N SER A 158 11.77 39.22 -16.96
CA SER A 158 12.42 39.91 -18.08
C SER A 158 11.86 41.33 -18.30
N HIS A 159 10.63 41.61 -17.84
CA HIS A 159 10.03 42.93 -18.00
C HIS A 159 10.38 43.92 -16.86
N SER A 160 10.66 43.44 -15.64
CA SER A 160 10.96 44.33 -14.50
C SER A 160 12.41 44.85 -14.46
N HIS A 161 13.26 44.53 -15.44
CA HIS A 161 14.63 45.04 -15.53
C HIS A 161 14.82 46.17 -16.58
N ASN A 162 13.75 46.58 -17.27
CA ASN A 162 13.77 47.65 -18.27
C ASN A 162 13.02 48.93 -17.87
N GLU A 163 12.53 49.04 -16.62
CA GLU A 163 12.06 50.33 -16.11
C GLU A 163 13.26 51.21 -15.71
N ILE A 164 13.66 51.99 -16.71
CA ILE A 164 13.87 53.45 -16.64
C ILE A 164 14.67 53.91 -15.42
N ASN A 165 15.93 54.26 -15.68
CA ASN A 165 16.74 55.10 -14.81
C ASN A 165 16.45 56.58 -15.18
N PRO A 166 15.59 57.31 -14.45
CA PRO A 166 15.31 58.70 -14.76
C PRO A 166 16.48 59.55 -14.27
N LYS A 167 17.35 59.90 -15.21
CA LYS A 167 18.12 61.15 -15.29
C LYS A 167 18.32 61.87 -13.94
N GLU A 168 19.48 61.62 -13.33
CA GLU A 168 20.15 62.65 -12.52
C GLU A 168 20.51 63.83 -13.44
N ASN A 169 19.60 64.79 -13.56
CA ASN A 169 19.89 66.13 -14.04
C ASN A 169 19.50 67.10 -12.92
N LYS A 170 20.32 67.16 -11.86
CA LYS A 170 20.35 68.33 -10.98
C LYS A 170 21.41 69.28 -11.49
N PHE A 171 20.93 70.12 -12.41
CA PHE A 171 21.47 71.42 -12.76
C PHE A 171 21.86 72.17 -11.48
N TYR A 172 23.15 72.51 -11.36
CA TYR A 172 23.63 73.56 -10.47
C TYR A 172 23.20 74.91 -11.08
N LEU A 173 22.25 75.57 -10.44
CA LEU A 173 21.91 76.97 -10.68
C LEU A 173 21.88 77.67 -9.31
N ASN A 174 22.54 78.83 -9.28
CA ASN A 174 22.50 79.88 -8.26
C ASN A 174 23.36 79.62 -7.01
N GLN A 175 24.10 80.59 -6.48
CA GLN A 175 24.57 81.91 -6.90
C GLN A 175 25.54 82.35 -5.79
#